data_AF-A0A956R4V1-F1
#
_entry.id   AF-A0A956R4V1-F1
#
_cell.length_a   1.000
_cell.length_b   1.000
_cell.length_c   1.000
_cell.angle_alpha   90.00
_cell.angle_beta   90.00
_cell.angle_gamma   90.00
#
_symmetry.space_group_name_H-M   'P 1'
#
loop_
_entity.id
_entity.type
_entity.pdbx_description
1 polymer ?
#
loop_
_entity_poly.entity_id
_entity_poly.type
_entity_poly.pdbx_seq_one_letter_code
_entity_poly.pdbx_strand_id
1 'polypeptide(L)'
;MRTPPILLMMLMLLTSLVSGVSCSEDDEPCSDVPGAGCVCETDCNHACEGGGCGLTCGDGVACNFDCPDGNCGITCGAGSDCSLVCPAGGCTMTCSSDASCHIDECEGGGCVIECAGSTDCSLACDADDGCIQR
;
A
#
# COMPACT_ATOMS: atom_id res chain seq x y z
N MET A 1 22.64 -55.66 22.69
CA MET A 1 21.48 -55.00 23.30
C MET A 1 20.65 -54.37 22.18
N ARG A 2 19.40 -54.81 21.97
CA ARG A 2 18.47 -54.29 20.96
C ARG A 2 17.45 -53.42 21.69
N THR A 3 17.45 -52.11 21.44
CA THR A 3 16.43 -51.19 21.97
C THR A 3 15.07 -51.53 21.34
N PRO A 4 13.98 -51.56 22.13
CA PRO A 4 12.64 -51.88 21.62
C PRO A 4 12.11 -50.71 20.77
N PRO A 5 11.35 -51.00 19.69
CA PRO A 5 10.89 -49.98 18.73
C PRO A 5 9.85 -49.00 19.31
N ILE A 6 9.36 -49.24 20.54
CA ILE A 6 8.33 -48.45 21.20
C ILE A 6 8.90 -47.11 21.71
N LEU A 7 10.20 -47.05 22.03
CA LEU A 7 10.84 -45.82 22.50
C LEU A 7 10.99 -44.76 21.37
N LEU A 8 10.85 -45.16 20.11
CA LEU A 8 10.94 -44.24 18.96
C LEU A 8 9.62 -43.49 18.68
N MET A 9 8.47 -43.99 19.16
CA MET A 9 7.16 -43.36 18.88
C MET A 9 6.81 -42.22 19.85
N MET A 10 7.46 -42.11 21.01
CA MET A 10 7.22 -41.01 21.96
C MET A 10 8.04 -39.74 21.67
N LEU A 11 9.01 -39.81 20.75
CA LEU A 11 9.88 -38.68 20.38
C LEU A 11 9.36 -37.86 19.17
N MET A 12 8.09 -38.05 18.77
CA MET A 12 7.46 -37.30 17.67
C MET A 12 6.38 -36.30 18.13
N LEU A 13 6.30 -36.00 19.44
CA LEU A 13 5.34 -35.04 20.01
C LEU A 13 5.93 -33.63 20.22
N LEU A 14 7.12 -33.34 19.67
CA LEU A 14 7.91 -32.13 19.98
C LEU A 14 8.29 -31.24 18.78
N THR A 15 7.64 -31.37 17.61
CA THR A 15 7.99 -30.52 16.45
C THR A 15 6.78 -29.90 15.76
N SER A 16 5.91 -29.28 16.53
CA SER A 16 4.98 -28.28 16.00
C SER A 16 5.42 -26.88 16.45
N LEU A 17 6.68 -26.51 16.18
CA LEU A 17 6.95 -25.10 15.88
C LEU A 17 6.37 -24.86 14.49
N VAL A 18 5.05 -24.72 14.45
CA VAL A 18 4.44 -23.88 13.44
C VAL A 18 4.85 -22.47 13.84
N SER A 19 6.00 -22.03 13.34
CA SER A 19 6.16 -20.64 12.96
C SER A 19 5.20 -20.43 11.78
N GLY A 20 3.91 -20.49 12.09
CA GLY A 20 2.93 -19.83 11.26
C GLY A 20 3.40 -18.40 11.30
N VAL A 21 3.71 -17.86 10.12
CA VAL A 21 3.40 -16.46 9.88
C VAL A 21 1.90 -16.39 10.12
N SER A 22 1.52 -16.22 11.38
CA SER A 22 0.23 -15.73 11.77
C SER A 22 0.27 -14.29 11.31
N CYS A 23 -0.20 -14.04 10.09
CA CYS A 23 -1.00 -12.85 9.88
C CYS A 23 -2.09 -12.95 10.96
N SER A 24 -1.89 -12.26 12.08
CA SER A 24 -2.82 -12.24 13.19
C SER A 24 -4.21 -11.99 12.62
N GLU A 25 -5.18 -12.81 13.02
CA GLU A 25 -6.62 -12.57 12.80
C GLU A 25 -7.15 -11.32 13.55
N ASP A 26 -6.30 -10.31 13.72
CA ASP A 26 -6.69 -8.94 14.04
C ASP A 26 -6.67 -8.18 12.71
N ASP A 27 -7.87 -7.86 12.21
CA ASP A 27 -8.14 -6.91 11.13
C ASP A 27 -7.45 -5.55 11.40
N GLU A 28 -6.13 -5.47 11.19
CA GLU A 28 -5.42 -4.21 11.04
C GLU A 28 -5.37 -3.91 9.55
N PRO A 29 -6.27 -3.05 9.03
CA PRO A 29 -6.18 -2.62 7.65
C PRO A 29 -4.83 -1.91 7.52
N CYS A 30 -3.97 -2.46 6.67
CA CYS A 30 -2.72 -1.83 6.27
C CYS A 30 -1.66 -1.83 7.39
N SER A 31 -1.06 -2.99 7.66
CA SER A 31 0.16 -3.04 8.48
C SER A 31 1.30 -2.43 7.66
N ASP A 32 2.04 -1.47 8.22
CA ASP A 32 3.13 -0.64 7.67
C ASP A 32 4.35 -1.48 7.22
N VAL A 33 4.13 -2.49 6.39
CA VAL A 33 5.15 -3.39 5.89
C VAL A 33 5.59 -2.87 4.52
N PRO A 34 6.88 -2.54 4.36
CA PRO A 34 7.41 -2.11 3.07
C PRO A 34 7.11 -3.16 1.99
N GLY A 35 6.41 -2.76 0.93
CA GLY A 35 5.99 -3.66 -0.15
C GLY A 35 4.71 -4.46 0.11
N ALA A 36 3.98 -4.22 1.21
CA ALA A 36 2.64 -4.77 1.39
C ALA A 36 1.58 -3.94 0.66
N GLY A 37 0.58 -4.67 0.16
CA GLY A 37 -0.62 -4.11 -0.47
C GLY A 37 -1.66 -3.75 0.59
N CYS A 38 -2.12 -2.51 0.58
CA CYS A 38 -3.11 -1.92 1.48
C CYS A 38 -4.36 -1.62 0.67
N VAL A 39 -5.54 -2.08 1.11
CA VAL A 39 -6.80 -1.87 0.39
C VAL A 39 -7.81 -1.24 1.35
N CYS A 40 -8.31 -0.07 0.98
CA CYS A 40 -9.33 0.66 1.71
C CYS A 40 -10.69 0.46 1.05
N GLU A 41 -11.55 -0.37 1.63
CA GLU A 41 -12.95 -0.52 1.17
C GLU A 41 -13.90 0.55 1.74
N THR A 42 -13.42 1.34 2.70
CA THR A 42 -14.12 2.47 3.33
C THR A 42 -13.14 3.62 3.54
N ASP A 43 -13.66 4.80 3.93
CA ASP A 43 -12.82 5.98 4.12
C ASP A 43 -11.64 5.67 5.03
N CYS A 44 -10.43 5.97 4.56
CA CYS A 44 -9.21 5.57 5.24
C CYS A 44 -8.15 6.66 5.22
N ASN A 45 -7.31 6.66 6.25
CA ASN A 45 -6.09 7.44 6.29
C ASN A 45 -4.94 6.50 6.65
N HIS A 46 -3.99 6.31 5.75
CA HIS A 46 -2.90 5.37 5.94
C HIS A 46 -1.54 5.96 5.54
N ALA A 47 -0.53 5.67 6.34
CA ALA A 47 0.84 6.12 6.11
C ALA A 47 1.73 4.92 5.82
N CYS A 48 2.56 5.01 4.78
CA CYS A 48 3.56 4.02 4.43
C CYS A 48 4.93 4.44 4.97
N GLU A 49 5.17 4.18 6.25
CA GLU A 49 6.49 4.42 6.85
C GLU A 49 7.48 3.35 6.36
N GLY A 50 8.43 3.75 5.50
CA GLY A 50 9.40 2.84 4.85
C GLY A 50 9.34 2.83 3.32
N GLY A 51 8.30 3.42 2.74
CA GLY A 51 8.15 3.58 1.30
C GLY A 51 7.88 2.28 0.54
N GLY A 52 7.59 2.41 -0.76
CA GLY A 52 7.37 1.24 -1.62
C GLY A 52 6.07 0.47 -1.37
N CYS A 53 5.09 1.05 -0.67
CA CYS A 53 3.80 0.39 -0.44
C CYS A 53 2.92 0.42 -1.70
N GLY A 54 2.07 -0.60 -1.82
CA GLY A 54 0.97 -0.60 -2.79
C GLY A 54 -0.33 -0.22 -2.09
N LEU A 55 -0.92 0.91 -2.38
CA LEU A 55 -2.14 1.40 -1.73
C LEU A 55 -3.29 1.38 -2.74
N THR A 56 -4.47 0.91 -2.32
CA THR A 56 -5.66 0.82 -3.17
C THR A 56 -6.83 1.45 -2.44
N CYS A 57 -7.44 2.46 -3.06
CA CYS A 57 -8.70 3.04 -2.61
C CYS A 57 -9.87 2.40 -3.36
N GLY A 58 -10.88 1.95 -2.62
CA GLY A 58 -12.11 1.38 -3.17
C GLY A 58 -12.94 2.41 -3.95
N ASP A 59 -13.93 1.91 -4.69
CA ASP A 59 -14.84 2.75 -5.47
C ASP A 59 -15.73 3.63 -4.57
N GLY A 60 -15.83 4.93 -4.87
CA GLY A 60 -16.69 5.85 -4.11
C GLY A 60 -16.22 6.16 -2.68
N VAL A 61 -14.94 5.91 -2.38
CA VAL A 61 -14.34 6.05 -1.05
C VAL A 61 -13.37 7.24 -1.01
N ALA A 62 -13.27 7.94 0.13
CA ALA A 62 -12.23 8.92 0.36
C ALA A 62 -11.00 8.31 1.05
N CYS A 63 -9.85 8.35 0.38
CA CYS A 63 -8.59 7.82 0.89
C CYS A 63 -7.53 8.92 0.97
N ASN A 64 -6.91 9.04 2.14
CA ASN A 64 -5.77 9.91 2.35
C ASN A 64 -4.52 9.09 2.64
N PHE A 65 -3.52 9.18 1.77
CA PHE A 65 -2.30 8.38 1.84
C PHE A 65 -1.09 9.26 2.09
N ASP A 66 -0.23 8.81 3.02
CA ASP A 66 1.06 9.43 3.29
C ASP A 66 2.18 8.46 2.90
N CYS A 67 3.09 8.90 2.05
CA CYS A 67 4.24 8.13 1.59
C CYS A 67 5.51 8.98 1.74
N PRO A 68 5.98 9.21 2.97
CA PRO A 68 7.05 10.15 3.25
C PRO A 68 8.39 9.70 2.65
N ASP A 69 8.63 8.39 2.56
CA ASP A 69 9.85 7.78 2.01
C ASP A 69 9.78 7.54 0.49
N GLY A 70 8.63 7.81 -0.14
CA GLY A 70 8.44 7.75 -1.58
C GLY A 70 8.30 6.35 -2.17
N ASN A 71 8.29 6.28 -3.51
CA ASN A 71 8.14 5.04 -4.30
C ASN A 71 6.83 4.26 -4.05
N CYS A 72 5.79 4.88 -3.50
CA CYS A 72 4.50 4.21 -3.35
C CYS A 72 3.75 4.10 -4.68
N GLY A 73 3.01 3.00 -4.85
CA GLY A 73 2.04 2.82 -5.93
C GLY A 73 0.63 2.91 -5.41
N ILE A 74 -0.17 3.85 -5.90
CA ILE A 74 -1.53 4.12 -5.46
C ILE A 74 -2.49 3.80 -6.61
N THR A 75 -3.57 3.08 -6.31
CA THR A 75 -4.67 2.83 -7.26
C THR A 75 -5.98 3.36 -6.67
N CYS A 76 -6.65 4.22 -7.41
CA CYS A 76 -7.91 4.84 -6.99
C CYS A 76 -9.08 4.28 -7.79
N GLY A 77 -10.08 3.77 -7.07
CA GLY A 77 -11.32 3.23 -7.62
C GLY A 77 -12.15 4.29 -8.35
N ALA A 78 -13.20 3.87 -9.03
CA ALA A 78 -14.09 4.77 -9.73
C ALA A 78 -14.87 5.66 -8.74
N GLY A 79 -14.95 6.96 -9.02
CA GLY A 79 -15.64 7.91 -8.14
C GLY A 79 -15.03 8.07 -6.74
N SER A 80 -13.81 7.57 -6.51
CA SER A 80 -13.11 7.72 -5.22
C SER A 80 -12.44 9.09 -5.12
N ASP A 81 -12.27 9.60 -3.90
CA ASP A 81 -11.48 10.80 -3.61
C ASP A 81 -10.12 10.39 -3.03
N CYS A 82 -9.05 10.49 -3.81
CA CYS A 82 -7.69 10.11 -3.41
C CYS A 82 -6.80 11.33 -3.22
N SER A 83 -6.24 11.47 -2.01
CA SER A 83 -5.18 12.41 -1.68
C SER A 83 -3.88 11.67 -1.34
N LEU A 84 -2.75 12.16 -1.85
CA LEU A 84 -1.43 11.58 -1.63
C LEU A 84 -0.39 12.64 -1.26
N VAL A 85 0.31 12.41 -0.16
CA VAL A 85 1.52 13.14 0.24
C VAL A 85 2.75 12.28 -0.08
N CYS A 86 3.63 12.74 -0.95
CA CYS A 86 4.83 12.01 -1.38
C CYS A 86 6.08 12.90 -1.47
N PRO A 87 6.54 13.47 -0.34
CA PRO A 87 7.62 14.46 -0.32
C PRO A 87 8.96 13.91 -0.84
N ALA A 88 9.28 12.62 -0.62
CA ALA A 88 10.50 12.02 -1.15
C ALA A 88 10.46 11.72 -2.67
N GLY A 89 9.27 11.78 -3.29
CA GLY A 89 9.10 11.59 -4.72
C GLY A 89 9.01 10.13 -5.18
N GLY A 90 8.94 9.95 -6.50
CA GLY A 90 8.87 8.63 -7.15
C GLY A 90 7.55 7.87 -6.95
N CYS A 91 6.50 8.52 -6.43
CA CYS A 91 5.20 7.89 -6.29
C CYS A 91 4.45 7.79 -7.63
N THR A 92 3.68 6.72 -7.81
CA THR A 92 2.80 6.54 -8.96
C THR A 92 1.36 6.43 -8.48
N MET A 93 0.46 7.24 -9.02
CA MET A 93 -0.97 7.18 -8.73
C MET A 93 -1.78 6.95 -10.00
N THR A 94 -2.58 5.89 -10.02
CA THR A 94 -3.46 5.56 -11.14
C THR A 94 -4.91 5.81 -10.73
N CYS A 95 -5.59 6.64 -11.50
CA CYS A 95 -6.95 7.09 -11.23
C CYS A 95 -7.93 6.45 -12.19
N SER A 96 -8.97 5.83 -11.65
CA SER A 96 -10.08 5.32 -12.45
C SER A 96 -11.03 6.43 -12.91
N SER A 97 -11.97 6.08 -13.77
CA SER A 97 -13.02 6.99 -14.26
C SER A 97 -13.77 7.65 -13.10
N ASP A 98 -14.10 8.94 -13.28
CA ASP A 98 -14.89 9.72 -12.34
C ASP A 98 -14.25 9.93 -10.95
N ALA A 99 -13.04 9.40 -10.69
CA ALA A 99 -12.31 9.64 -9.45
C ALA A 99 -11.82 11.09 -9.34
N SER A 100 -11.64 11.56 -8.11
CA SER A 100 -10.88 12.77 -7.79
C SER A 100 -9.51 12.36 -7.28
N CYS A 101 -8.46 12.87 -7.89
CA CYS A 101 -7.11 12.41 -7.67
C CYS A 101 -6.16 13.59 -7.47
N HIS A 102 -5.56 13.67 -6.28
CA HIS A 102 -4.74 14.77 -5.86
C HIS A 102 -3.44 14.27 -5.26
N ILE A 103 -2.30 14.69 -5.82
CA ILE A 103 -1.02 14.58 -5.14
C ILE A 103 -0.71 15.95 -4.55
N ASP A 104 -0.74 16.05 -3.23
CA ASP A 104 -0.62 17.28 -2.46
C ASP A 104 0.85 17.73 -2.32
N GLU A 105 1.79 16.79 -2.28
CA GLU A 105 3.21 17.07 -2.13
C GLU A 105 4.06 16.10 -2.97
N CYS A 106 4.98 16.64 -3.78
CA CYS A 106 5.99 15.87 -4.50
C CYS A 106 7.30 16.66 -4.70
N GLU A 107 7.88 17.17 -3.62
CA GLU A 107 9.11 17.98 -3.67
C GLU A 107 10.33 17.17 -4.16
N GLY A 108 10.38 15.87 -3.86
CA GLY A 108 11.45 14.97 -4.30
C GLY A 108 11.42 14.65 -5.79
N GLY A 109 10.35 15.04 -6.49
CA GLY A 109 10.20 14.89 -7.92
C GLY A 109 9.86 13.46 -8.37
N GLY A 110 9.67 13.30 -9.68
CA GLY A 110 9.40 11.98 -10.29
C GLY A 110 8.06 11.35 -9.90
N CYS A 111 7.10 12.11 -9.36
CA CYS A 111 5.74 11.61 -9.18
C CYS A 111 5.04 11.51 -10.54
N VAL A 112 4.31 10.42 -10.70
CA VAL A 112 3.52 10.12 -11.89
C VAL A 112 2.06 9.98 -11.48
N ILE A 113 1.18 10.73 -12.13
CA ILE A 113 -0.27 10.60 -11.99
C ILE A 113 -0.87 10.22 -13.35
N GLU A 114 -1.65 9.14 -13.37
CA GLU A 114 -2.37 8.67 -14.55
C GLU A 114 -3.86 8.97 -14.39
N CYS A 115 -4.33 9.97 -15.12
CA CYS A 115 -5.70 10.47 -15.06
C CYS A 115 -6.56 9.73 -16.10
N ALA A 116 -6.90 8.45 -15.87
CA ALA A 116 -7.63 7.64 -16.86
C ALA A 116 -9.14 7.98 -16.91
N GLY A 117 -9.47 9.24 -17.21
CA GLY A 117 -10.84 9.74 -17.26
C GLY A 117 -11.40 10.17 -15.90
N SER A 118 -10.54 10.51 -14.95
CA SER A 118 -10.92 11.15 -13.68
C SER A 118 -11.60 12.49 -13.93
N THR A 119 -12.52 12.87 -13.03
CA THR A 119 -13.20 14.18 -13.10
C THR A 119 -12.22 15.28 -12.70
N ASP A 120 -11.46 15.01 -11.64
CA ASP A 120 -10.54 15.95 -11.04
C ASP A 120 -9.17 15.28 -10.88
N CYS A 121 -8.15 15.88 -11.47
CA CYS A 121 -6.80 15.34 -11.45
C CYS A 121 -5.79 16.48 -11.27
N SER A 122 -5.17 16.56 -10.08
CA SER A 122 -4.18 17.60 -9.78
C SER A 122 -2.91 17.02 -9.20
N LEU A 123 -1.79 17.61 -9.59
CA LEU A 123 -0.46 17.25 -9.14
C LEU A 123 0.25 18.52 -8.66
N ALA A 124 0.49 18.61 -7.36
CA ALA A 124 1.18 19.73 -6.72
C ALA A 124 2.70 19.51 -6.81
N CYS A 125 3.24 19.71 -8.00
CA CYS A 125 4.67 19.93 -8.23
C CYS A 125 4.89 20.71 -9.51
N ASP A 126 6.05 21.37 -9.60
CA ASP A 126 6.43 22.12 -10.78
C ASP A 126 6.99 21.18 -11.85
N ALA A 127 6.85 21.56 -13.13
CA ALA A 127 7.33 20.74 -14.25
C ALA A 127 8.85 20.54 -14.23
N ASP A 128 9.58 21.41 -13.54
CA ASP A 128 11.03 21.35 -13.37
C ASP A 128 11.47 20.21 -12.42
N ASP A 129 10.56 19.68 -11.59
CA ASP A 129 10.80 18.57 -10.65
C ASP A 129 10.62 17.18 -11.29
N GLY A 130 10.39 17.12 -12.61
CA GLY A 130 10.26 15.85 -13.34
C GLY A 130 8.93 15.11 -13.08
N CYS A 131 7.94 15.83 -12.57
CA CYS A 131 6.58 15.34 -12.40
C CYS A 131 5.84 15.10 -13.72
N ILE A 132 5.04 14.04 -13.77
CA ILE A 132 4.33 13.63 -15.00
C ILE A 132 2.85 13.44 -14.71
N GLN A 133 2.01 14.23 -15.38
CA GLN A 133 0.56 14.02 -15.46
C GLN A 133 0.21 13.47 -16.85
N ARG A 134 -0.49 12.33 -16.89
CA ARG A 134 -0.82 11.55 -18.10
C ARG A 134 -2.31 11.41 -18.31
#